data_AF-A0A359F6A5-F1
#
_entry.id   AF-A0A359F6A5-F1
#
_cell.length_a   1.000
_cell.length_b   1.000
_cell.length_c   1.000
_cell.angle_alpha   90.00
_cell.angle_beta   90.00
_cell.angle_gamma   90.00
#
_symmetry.space_group_name_H-M   'P 1'
#
loop_
_entity.id
_entity.type
_entity.pdbx_description
1 polymer ?
#
loop_
_entity_poly.entity_id
_entity_poly.type
_entity_poly.pdbx_seq_one_letter_code
_entity_poly.pdbx_strand_id
1 'polypeptide(L)'
;MAIPLTLLTHTASAEPPQPTHPATTAQAKVPAARPGSQADDRRSARDKALADALGITVDQLKQARETAASQLLKDAVAHGRLTQDQADRLTAARANGTLRETRAEIRKERRAQRASRR
;
A
#
# COMPACT_ATOMS: atom_id res chain seq x y z
N MET A 1 13.96 9.78 67.54
CA MET A 1 13.47 8.40 67.43
C MET A 1 13.91 7.85 66.09
N ALA A 2 14.74 6.81 66.12
CA ALA A 2 15.38 6.17 64.98
C ALA A 2 14.77 4.78 64.80
N ILE A 3 14.42 4.41 63.56
CA ILE A 3 14.11 3.03 63.13
C ILE A 3 14.62 2.88 61.66
N PRO A 4 15.26 1.76 61.27
CA PRO A 4 16.40 1.76 60.34
C PRO A 4 16.08 1.42 58.86
N LEU A 5 17.05 1.75 58.00
CA LEU A 5 17.22 1.22 56.64
C LEU A 5 17.34 -0.31 56.66
N THR A 6 16.47 -0.98 55.90
CA THR A 6 16.68 -2.37 55.49
C THR A 6 16.81 -2.41 53.97
N LEU A 7 18.02 -2.69 53.50
CA LEU A 7 18.31 -3.10 52.13
C LEU A 7 17.65 -4.46 51.88
N LEU A 8 16.75 -4.53 50.90
CA LEU A 8 16.35 -5.79 50.29
C LEU A 8 16.74 -5.75 48.81
N THR A 9 17.81 -6.47 48.48
CA THR A 9 18.18 -6.84 47.12
C THR A 9 17.07 -7.68 46.51
N HIS A 10 16.31 -7.12 45.56
CA HIS A 10 15.51 -7.92 44.64
C HIS A 10 16.21 -7.92 43.28
N THR A 11 16.87 -9.04 43.01
CA THR A 11 17.27 -9.45 41.66
C THR A 11 16.02 -9.78 40.85
N ALA A 12 15.88 -9.22 39.64
CA ALA A 12 15.30 -9.88 38.45
C ALA A 12 15.05 -8.87 37.32
N SER A 13 15.55 -9.23 36.14
CA SER A 13 15.41 -8.58 34.84
C SER A 13 13.97 -8.40 34.34
N ALA A 14 13.81 -7.44 33.42
CA ALA A 14 12.91 -7.39 32.25
C ALA A 14 12.30 -5.97 32.14
N GLU A 15 12.95 -5.03 31.43
CA GLU A 15 12.84 -4.76 29.99
C GLU A 15 11.39 -4.51 29.51
N PRO A 16 11.07 -3.32 28.96
CA PRO A 16 9.70 -2.85 28.71
C PRO A 16 8.95 -3.69 27.66
N PRO A 17 7.61 -3.74 27.71
CA PRO A 17 6.82 -4.53 26.77
C PRO A 17 6.92 -3.93 25.36
N GLN A 18 7.69 -4.61 24.49
CA GLN A 18 7.67 -4.40 23.05
C GLN A 18 6.29 -4.80 22.50
N PRO A 19 5.72 -4.08 21.51
CA PRO A 19 4.55 -4.57 20.81
C PRO A 19 4.92 -5.87 20.10
N THR A 20 4.36 -6.97 20.60
CA THR A 20 4.41 -8.27 19.95
C THR A 20 3.67 -8.18 18.61
N HIS A 21 4.41 -7.89 17.54
CA HIS A 21 3.98 -8.33 16.22
C HIS A 21 4.11 -9.85 16.21
N PRO A 22 3.03 -10.62 16.04
CA PRO A 22 3.18 -12.06 15.88
C PRO A 22 3.95 -12.31 14.57
N ALA A 23 5.18 -12.78 14.71
CA ALA A 23 5.89 -13.48 13.66
C ALA A 23 5.17 -14.81 13.41
N THR A 24 4.06 -14.78 12.66
CA THR A 24 3.43 -16.00 12.15
C THR A 24 3.99 -16.31 10.77
N THR A 25 5.20 -16.86 10.75
CA THR A 25 5.61 -17.78 9.71
C THR A 25 5.00 -19.15 10.04
N ALA A 26 3.69 -19.28 9.86
CA ALA A 26 3.05 -20.59 9.74
C ALA A 26 2.88 -20.84 8.24
N GLN A 27 3.87 -21.53 7.67
CA GLN A 27 3.81 -22.09 6.33
C GLN A 27 2.72 -23.17 6.33
N ALA A 28 1.46 -22.78 6.18
CA ALA A 28 0.44 -23.68 5.69
C ALA A 28 0.85 -24.04 4.27
N LYS A 29 1.12 -25.32 4.02
CA LYS A 29 1.35 -25.92 2.71
C LYS A 29 0.18 -25.54 1.80
N VAL A 30 0.33 -24.41 1.09
CA VAL A 30 -0.63 -23.96 0.10
C VAL A 30 -0.51 -24.95 -1.06
N PRO A 31 -1.55 -25.73 -1.40
CA PRO A 31 -1.50 -26.52 -2.62
C PRO A 31 -1.21 -25.54 -3.76
N ALA A 32 -0.38 -25.95 -4.72
CA ALA A 32 0.07 -25.13 -5.84
C ALA A 32 -1.12 -24.69 -6.74
N ALA A 33 -1.92 -23.75 -6.23
CA ALA A 33 -2.99 -23.07 -6.89
C ALA A 33 -2.38 -21.79 -7.47
N ARG A 34 -2.50 -21.66 -8.79
CA ARG A 34 -1.94 -20.57 -9.61
C ARG A 34 -1.99 -19.21 -8.89
N PRO A 35 -0.89 -18.44 -8.81
CA PRO A 35 -0.77 -17.23 -7.98
C PRO A 35 -1.63 -16.02 -8.41
N GLY A 36 -2.64 -16.21 -9.27
CA GLY A 36 -3.60 -15.17 -9.68
C GLY A 36 -4.88 -15.14 -8.84
N SER A 37 -5.52 -16.28 -8.58
CA SER A 37 -6.90 -16.30 -8.06
C SER A 37 -7.03 -15.78 -6.63
N GLN A 38 -6.15 -16.22 -5.72
CA GLN A 38 -6.23 -15.86 -4.30
C GLN A 38 -6.01 -14.36 -4.02
N ALA A 39 -5.34 -13.63 -4.93
CA ALA A 39 -5.12 -12.20 -4.78
C ALA A 39 -6.35 -11.38 -5.21
N ASP A 40 -6.98 -11.79 -6.31
CA ASP A 40 -8.20 -11.18 -6.83
C ASP A 40 -9.40 -11.45 -5.90
N ASP A 41 -9.49 -12.65 -5.33
CA ASP A 41 -10.52 -13.02 -4.35
C ASP A 41 -10.42 -12.13 -3.09
N ARG A 42 -9.21 -11.96 -2.55
CA ARG A 42 -8.97 -11.11 -1.38
C ARG A 42 -9.27 -9.63 -1.66
N ARG A 43 -8.95 -9.16 -2.88
CA ARG A 43 -9.25 -7.78 -3.30
C ARG A 43 -10.76 -7.57 -3.40
N SER A 44 -11.48 -8.52 -3.99
CA SER A 44 -12.93 -8.47 -4.14
C SER A 44 -13.66 -8.51 -2.80
N ALA A 45 -13.22 -9.38 -1.87
CA ALA A 45 -13.77 -9.44 -0.52
C ALA A 45 -13.56 -8.13 0.26
N ARG A 46 -12.38 -7.51 0.14
CA ARG A 46 -12.09 -6.21 0.74
C ARG A 46 -12.97 -5.10 0.17
N ASP A 47 -13.15 -5.09 -1.14
CA ASP A 47 -13.96 -4.08 -1.83
C ASP A 47 -15.44 -4.19 -1.44
N LYS A 48 -15.94 -5.42 -1.29
CA LYS A 48 -17.27 -5.66 -0.74
C LYS A 48 -17.40 -5.14 0.69
N ALA A 49 -16.49 -5.50 1.59
CA ALA A 49 -16.54 -5.03 2.98
C ALA A 49 -16.46 -3.49 3.09
N LEU A 50 -15.66 -2.84 2.24
CA LEU A 50 -15.59 -1.38 2.20
C LEU A 50 -16.88 -0.75 1.68
N ALA A 51 -17.47 -1.31 0.62
CA ALA A 51 -18.73 -0.83 0.07
C ALA A 51 -19.86 -0.95 1.12
N ASP A 52 -19.95 -2.11 1.79
CA ASP A 52 -20.91 -2.35 2.87
C ASP A 52 -20.70 -1.36 4.04
N ALA A 53 -19.45 -1.08 4.45
CA ALA A 53 -19.15 -0.12 5.53
C ALA A 53 -19.46 1.34 5.16
N LEU A 54 -19.33 1.70 3.87
CA LEU A 54 -19.65 3.03 3.36
C LEU A 54 -21.14 3.18 2.99
N GLY A 55 -21.92 2.10 3.02
CA GLY A 55 -23.31 2.09 2.59
C GLY A 55 -23.50 2.32 1.08
N ILE A 56 -22.51 1.94 0.27
CA ILE A 56 -22.52 2.09 -1.19
C ILE A 56 -22.43 0.73 -1.88
N THR A 57 -22.69 0.69 -3.20
CA THR A 57 -22.45 -0.53 -3.97
C THR A 57 -20.97 -0.68 -4.36
N VAL A 58 -20.55 -1.91 -4.64
CA VAL A 58 -19.18 -2.17 -5.13
C VAL A 58 -18.93 -1.44 -6.46
N ASP A 59 -19.94 -1.30 -7.31
CA ASP A 59 -19.79 -0.58 -8.57
C ASP A 59 -19.65 0.93 -8.36
N GLN A 60 -20.39 1.51 -7.41
CA GLN A 60 -20.18 2.90 -6.99
C GLN A 60 -18.78 3.12 -6.42
N LEU A 61 -18.28 2.17 -5.62
CA LEU A 61 -16.90 2.22 -5.11
C LEU A 61 -15.87 2.17 -6.25
N LYS A 62 -16.07 1.31 -7.26
CA LYS A 62 -15.20 1.24 -8.44
C LYS A 62 -15.20 2.56 -9.22
N GLN A 63 -16.39 3.09 -9.50
CA GLN A 63 -16.54 4.37 -10.20
C GLN A 63 -15.88 5.52 -9.44
N ALA A 64 -16.12 5.64 -8.13
CA ALA A 64 -15.49 6.66 -7.30
C ALA A 64 -13.95 6.58 -7.35
N ARG A 65 -13.38 5.37 -7.35
CA ARG A 65 -11.93 5.17 -7.48
C ARG A 65 -11.39 5.52 -8.86
N GLU A 66 -12.17 5.30 -9.91
CA GLU A 66 -11.80 5.71 -11.28
C GLU A 66 -11.83 7.22 -11.42
N THR A 67 -12.88 7.87 -10.94
CA THR A 67 -12.97 9.34 -10.91
C THR A 67 -11.81 9.94 -10.11
N ALA A 68 -11.54 9.44 -8.90
CA ALA A 68 -10.42 9.91 -8.09
C ALA A 68 -9.07 9.73 -8.81
N ALA A 69 -8.86 8.60 -9.50
CA ALA A 69 -7.64 8.38 -10.25
C ALA A 69 -7.50 9.36 -11.44
N SER A 70 -8.59 9.63 -12.16
CA SER A 70 -8.59 10.60 -13.27
C SER A 70 -8.26 12.01 -12.78
N GLN A 71 -8.85 12.43 -11.65
CA GLN A 71 -8.57 13.75 -11.06
C GLN A 71 -7.11 13.85 -10.61
N LEU A 72 -6.58 12.82 -9.93
CA LEU A 72 -5.18 12.80 -9.51
C LEU A 72 -4.20 12.89 -10.68
N LEU A 73 -4.53 12.30 -11.83
CA LEU A 73 -3.72 12.43 -13.05
C LEU A 73 -3.77 13.86 -13.59
N LYS A 74 -4.97 14.46 -13.67
CA LYS A 74 -5.13 15.87 -14.11
C LYS A 74 -4.39 16.84 -13.19
N ASP A 75 -4.53 16.69 -11.88
CA ASP A 75 -3.81 17.50 -10.90
C ASP A 75 -2.31 17.33 -11.04
N ALA A 76 -1.84 16.11 -11.27
CA ALA A 76 -0.43 15.88 -11.48
C ALA A 76 0.11 16.51 -12.76
N VAL A 77 -0.69 16.62 -13.83
CA VAL A 77 -0.35 17.40 -15.03
C VAL A 77 -0.36 18.89 -14.73
N ALA A 78 -1.40 19.40 -14.06
CA ALA A 78 -1.50 20.82 -13.70
C ALA A 78 -0.34 21.28 -12.80
N HIS A 79 0.09 20.44 -11.87
CA HIS A 79 1.25 20.70 -11.01
C HIS A 79 2.60 20.38 -11.69
N GLY A 80 2.62 19.99 -12.96
CA GLY A 80 3.84 19.66 -13.71
C GLY A 80 4.60 18.43 -13.17
N ARG A 81 3.95 17.60 -12.34
CA ARG A 81 4.52 16.34 -11.84
C ARG A 81 4.51 15.24 -12.89
N LEU A 82 3.56 15.34 -13.83
CA LEU A 82 3.37 14.49 -14.99
C LEU A 82 3.26 15.36 -16.24
N THR A 83 3.75 14.87 -17.38
CA THR A 83 3.40 15.46 -18.68
C THR A 83 2.06 14.89 -19.16
N GLN A 84 1.42 15.56 -20.13
CA GLN A 84 0.17 15.08 -20.72
C GLN A 84 0.32 13.66 -21.28
N ASP A 85 1.36 13.42 -22.08
CA ASP A 85 1.65 12.09 -22.63
C ASP A 85 1.83 11.03 -21.54
N GLN A 86 2.44 11.39 -20.41
CA GLN A 86 2.62 10.47 -19.29
C GLN A 86 1.29 10.15 -18.60
N ALA A 87 0.41 11.13 -18.44
CA ALA A 87 -0.93 10.92 -17.89
C ALA A 87 -1.79 10.03 -18.80
N ASP A 88 -1.69 10.21 -20.11
CA ASP A 88 -2.38 9.40 -21.10
C ASP A 88 -1.88 7.94 -21.06
N ARG A 89 -0.55 7.75 -21.02
CA ARG A 89 0.05 6.41 -20.84
C ARG A 89 -0.42 5.74 -19.54
N LEU A 90 -0.52 6.48 -18.44
CA LEU A 90 -1.01 5.93 -17.17
C LEU A 90 -2.49 5.57 -17.20
N THR A 91 -3.31 6.32 -17.94
CA THR A 91 -4.73 6.03 -18.15
C THR A 91 -4.90 4.75 -18.95
N ALA A 92 -4.21 4.64 -20.09
CA ALA A 92 -4.21 3.43 -20.91
C ALA A 92 -3.70 2.20 -20.14
N ALA A 93 -2.61 2.36 -19.38
CA ALA A 93 -2.04 1.27 -18.58
C ALA A 93 -2.98 0.79 -17.46
N ARG A 94 -3.83 1.68 -16.93
CA ARG A 94 -4.85 1.29 -15.94
C ARG A 94 -5.95 0.46 -16.56
N ALA A 95 -6.39 0.80 -17.78
CA ALA A 95 -7.38 0.03 -18.52
C ALA A 95 -6.85 -1.36 -18.93
N ASN A 96 -5.56 -1.43 -19.31
CA ASN A 96 -4.94 -2.64 -19.83
C ASN A 96 -4.25 -3.50 -18.76
N GLY A 97 -4.26 -3.10 -17.49
CA GLY A 97 -3.61 -3.81 -16.39
C GLY A 97 -2.09 -3.67 -16.30
N THR A 98 -1.45 -2.87 -17.16
CA THR A 98 0.02 -2.68 -17.25
C THR A 98 0.52 -1.48 -16.43
N LEU A 99 -0.27 -1.00 -15.47
CA LEU A 99 0.02 0.21 -14.69
C LEU A 99 1.34 0.13 -13.93
N ARG A 100 1.74 -1.06 -13.47
CA ARG A 100 2.96 -1.24 -12.68
C ARG A 100 4.20 -0.99 -13.53
N GLU A 101 4.18 -1.53 -14.73
CA GLU A 101 5.23 -1.45 -15.74
C GLU A 101 5.35 -0.01 -16.23
N THR A 102 4.25 0.60 -16.67
CA THR A 102 4.25 1.99 -17.16
C THR A 102 4.76 2.98 -16.11
N ARG A 103 4.42 2.79 -14.82
CA ARG A 103 4.95 3.63 -13.74
C ARG A 103 6.45 3.47 -13.53
N ALA A 104 6.98 2.25 -13.70
CA ALA A 104 8.42 2.00 -13.60
C ALA A 104 9.17 2.71 -14.72
N GLU A 105 8.66 2.62 -15.96
CA GLU A 105 9.26 3.27 -17.12
C GLU A 105 9.26 4.80 -17.00
N ILE A 106 8.14 5.42 -16.61
CA ILE A 106 8.08 6.88 -16.39
C ILE A 106 9.11 7.32 -15.33
N ARG A 107 9.28 6.55 -14.26
CA ARG A 107 10.29 6.87 -13.22
C ARG A 107 11.71 6.77 -13.77
N LYS A 108 12.00 5.75 -14.58
CA LYS A 108 13.31 5.55 -15.22
C LYS A 108 13.61 6.68 -16.21
N GLU A 109 12.64 7.03 -17.05
CA GLU A 109 12.73 8.12 -18.02
C GLU A 109 13.08 9.45 -17.33
N ARG A 110 12.37 9.79 -16.24
CA ARG A 110 12.65 11.01 -15.45
C ARG A 110 14.06 11.00 -14.83
N ARG A 111 14.57 9.84 -14.42
CA ARG A 111 15.94 9.73 -13.90
C ARG A 111 16.97 9.96 -15.02
N ALA A 112 16.75 9.37 -16.18
CA ALA A 112 17.60 9.57 -17.35
C ALA A 112 17.59 11.04 -17.81
N GLN A 113 16.42 11.66 -17.95
CA GLN A 113 16.28 13.07 -18.32
C GLN A 113 17.00 14.02 -17.35
N ARG A 114 17.00 13.72 -16.04
CA ARG A 114 17.73 14.51 -15.03
C ARG A 114 19.24 14.28 -15.09
N ALA A 115 19.68 13.08 -15.44
CA ALA A 115 21.10 12.76 -15.60
C ALA A 115 21.69 13.43 -16.85
N SER A 116 20.93 13.49 -17.95
CA SER A 116 21.36 14.16 -19.19
C SER A 116 21.37 15.70 -19.12
N ARG A 117 20.76 16.28 -18.09
CA ARG A 117 20.72 17.74 -17.85
C ARG A 117 21.80 18.24 -16.89
N ARG A 118 22.65 17.34 -16.39
CA ARG A 118 23.82 17.65 -15.58
C ARG A 118 25.06 17.63 -16.47
#